data_AF-A0A534W5B5-F1
#
_entry.id   AF-A0A534W5B5-F1
#
_cell.length_a   1.000
_cell.length_b   1.000
_cell.length_c   1.000
_cell.angle_alpha   90.00
_cell.angle_beta   90.00
_cell.angle_gamma   90.00
#
_symmetry.space_group_name_H-M   'P 1'
#
loop_
_entity.id
_entity.type
_entity.pdbx_description
1 polymer ?
#
loop_
_entity_poly.entity_id
_entity_poly.type
_entity_poly.pdbx_seq_one_letter_code
_entity_poly.pdbx_strand_id
1 'polypeptide(L)'
;MLPREAFAPALVHAAPCVAFAHNHPSGDPTPSSDDHRLQLMLDEAGRALGVRVVDHLVIAADGFHSARTGAGEPPRQRAVA
;
A
#
# COMPACT_ATOMS: atom_id res chain seq x y z
N MET A 1 -8.40 7.51 -4.17
CA MET A 1 -8.09 8.11 -2.85
C MET A 1 -7.23 9.34 -3.06
N LEU A 2 -7.45 10.43 -2.31
CA LEU A 2 -6.59 11.62 -2.38
C LEU A 2 -5.52 11.56 -1.28
N PRO A 3 -4.25 11.98 -1.53
CA PRO A 3 -3.19 11.94 -0.52
C PRO A 3 -3.55 12.65 0.79
N ARG A 4 -4.23 13.80 0.72
CA ARG A 4 -4.67 14.53 1.93
C ARG A 4 -5.52 13.67 2.88
N GLU A 5 -6.39 12.84 2.33
CA GLU A 5 -7.31 11.97 3.09
C GLU A 5 -6.56 10.75 3.60
N ALA A 6 -5.66 10.20 2.77
CA ALA A 6 -4.82 9.06 3.10
C ALA A 6 -3.88 9.33 4.30
N PHE A 7 -3.31 10.55 4.36
CA PHE A 7 -2.37 10.94 5.41
C PHE A 7 -3.04 11.56 6.64
N ALA A 8 -4.31 11.97 6.59
CA ALA A 8 -4.98 12.61 7.71
C ALA A 8 -4.88 11.81 9.03
N PRO A 9 -5.12 10.48 9.06
CA PRO A 9 -4.96 9.69 10.29
C PRO A 9 -3.50 9.66 10.77
N ALA A 10 -2.55 9.56 9.84
CA ALA A 10 -1.12 9.52 10.17
C ALA A 10 -0.67 10.81 10.87
N LEU A 11 -1.16 11.96 10.39
CA LEU A 11 -0.87 13.26 11.00
C LEU A 11 -1.54 13.40 12.37
N VAL A 12 -2.80 12.99 12.51
CA VAL A 12 -3.54 13.03 13.79
C VAL A 12 -2.85 12.18 14.86
N HIS A 13 -2.32 11.02 14.48
CA HIS A 13 -1.64 10.10 15.40
C HIS A 13 -0.13 10.32 15.50
N ALA A 14 0.41 11.39 14.91
CA ALA A 14 1.85 11.66 14.84
C ALA A 14 2.68 10.44 14.39
N ALA A 15 2.15 9.68 13.42
CA ALA A 15 2.78 8.47 12.95
C ALA A 15 4.08 8.81 12.19
N PRO A 16 5.23 8.18 12.54
CA PRO A 16 6.50 8.45 11.86
C PRO A 16 6.57 7.83 10.46
N CYS A 17 5.70 6.85 10.18
CA CYS A 17 5.63 6.16 8.90
C CYS A 17 4.26 5.50 8.68
N VAL A 18 3.95 5.23 7.42
CA VAL A 18 2.70 4.57 6.98
C VAL A 18 2.98 3.54 5.90
N ALA A 19 2.17 2.48 5.86
CA ALA A 19 2.03 1.60 4.70
C ALA A 19 0.64 1.82 4.12
N PHE A 20 0.54 1.84 2.80
CA PHE A 20 -0.75 1.84 2.10
C PHE A 20 -1.04 0.45 1.55
N ALA A 21 -2.31 0.08 1.52
CA ALA A 21 -2.73 -1.16 0.88
C ALA A 21 -4.10 -0.97 0.23
N HIS A 22 -4.30 -1.60 -0.92
CA HIS A 22 -5.61 -1.74 -1.54
C HIS A 22 -5.78 -3.14 -2.09
N ASN A 23 -7.02 -3.54 -2.27
CA ASN A 23 -7.38 -4.85 -2.77
C ASN A 23 -7.66 -4.81 -4.28
N HIS A 24 -7.26 -5.86 -5.00
CA HIS A 24 -7.70 -6.18 -6.35
C HIS A 24 -8.72 -7.32 -6.29
N PRO A 25 -10.03 -7.03 -6.41
CA PRO A 25 -11.08 -8.04 -6.42
C PRO A 25 -10.97 -9.03 -7.59
N SER A 26 -10.19 -8.70 -8.63
CA SER A 26 -9.94 -9.55 -9.79
C SER A 26 -9.17 -10.84 -9.47
N GLY A 27 -8.44 -10.88 -8.34
CA GLY A 27 -7.57 -11.99 -7.97
C GLY A 27 -6.10 -11.77 -8.31
N ASP A 28 -5.80 -10.92 -9.30
CA ASP A 28 -4.44 -10.60 -9.75
C ASP A 28 -3.83 -9.40 -8.97
N PRO A 29 -2.69 -9.58 -8.28
CA PRO A 29 -2.04 -8.51 -7.53
C PRO A 29 -1.18 -7.57 -8.40
N THR A 30 -1.12 -7.77 -9.72
CA THR A 30 -0.33 -6.91 -10.62
C THR A 30 -0.84 -5.46 -10.55
N PRO A 31 0.01 -4.48 -10.21
CA PRO A 31 -0.40 -3.08 -10.14
C PRO A 31 -0.77 -2.55 -11.52
N SER A 32 -1.83 -1.76 -11.56
CA SER A 32 -2.23 -0.98 -12.74
C SER A 32 -1.38 0.27 -12.91
N SER A 33 -1.51 0.94 -14.06
CA SER A 33 -0.90 2.26 -14.28
C SER A 33 -1.36 3.30 -13.25
N ASP A 34 -2.62 3.21 -12.82
CA ASP A 34 -3.21 4.12 -11.84
C ASP A 34 -2.66 3.87 -10.43
N ASP A 35 -2.38 2.61 -10.08
CA ASP A 35 -1.72 2.24 -8.82
C ASP A 35 -0.31 2.82 -8.75
N HIS A 36 0.46 2.70 -9.83
CA HIS A 36 1.78 3.30 -9.93
C HIS A 36 1.74 4.82 -9.79
N ARG A 37 0.78 5.48 -10.45
CA ARG A 37 0.60 6.93 -10.33
C ARG A 37 0.23 7.33 -8.90
N LEU A 38 -0.70 6.61 -8.27
CA LEU A 38 -1.10 6.86 -6.90
C LEU A 38 0.07 6.68 -5.94
N GLN A 39 0.87 5.62 -6.12
CA GLN A 39 2.06 5.39 -5.31
C GLN A 39 3.03 6.57 -5.38
N LEU A 40 3.37 7.06 -6.57
CA LEU A 40 4.26 8.20 -6.75
C LEU A 40 3.73 9.45 -6.02
N MET A 41 2.42 9.71 -6.12
CA MET A 41 1.78 10.84 -5.43
C MET A 41 1.82 10.69 -3.91
N LEU A 42 1.62 9.47 -3.38
CA LEU A 42 1.69 9.20 -1.94
C LEU A 42 3.12 9.33 -1.41
N ASP A 43 4.11 8.86 -2.17
CA ASP A 43 5.53 8.98 -1.81
C ASP A 43 5.97 10.45 -1.78
N GLU A 44 5.55 11.25 -2.75
CA GLU A 44 5.81 12.69 -2.79
C GLU A 44 5.14 13.42 -1.60
N ALA A 45 3.86 13.12 -1.34
CA ALA A 45 3.14 13.70 -0.22
C ALA A 45 3.76 13.31 1.13
N GLY A 46 4.14 12.04 1.31
CA GLY A 46 4.80 11.57 2.52
C GLY A 46 6.12 12.29 2.78
N ARG A 47 6.94 12.49 1.74
CA ARG A 47 8.18 13.28 1.83
C ARG A 47 7.91 14.72 2.25
N ALA A 48 6.92 15.38 1.63
CA ALA A 48 6.56 16.76 1.96
C ALA A 48 6.03 16.91 3.40
N LEU A 49 5.32 15.90 3.89
CA LEU A 49 4.74 15.89 5.24
C LEU A 49 5.70 15.38 6.32
N GLY A 50 6.89 14.88 5.96
CA GLY A 50 7.80 14.24 6.90
C GLY A 50 7.31 12.88 7.43
N VAL A 51 6.37 12.23 6.73
CA VAL A 51 5.83 10.91 7.07
C VAL A 51 6.34 9.89 6.05
N ARG A 52 7.17 8.95 6.50
CA ARG A 52 7.79 7.97 5.60
C ARG A 52 6.77 6.94 5.12
N VAL A 53 6.58 6.82 3.80
CA VAL A 53 5.87 5.68 3.21
C VAL A 53 6.80 4.47 3.20
N VAL A 54 6.45 3.41 3.92
CA VAL A 54 7.27 2.20 4.00
C VAL A 54 7.02 1.26 2.83
N ASP A 55 5.78 1.15 2.38
CA ASP A 55 5.37 0.30 1.28
C ASP A 55 3.97 0.68 0.75
N HIS A 56 3.67 0.21 -0.46
CA HIS A 56 2.33 0.19 -1.04
C HIS A 56 2.04 -1.24 -1.51
N LEU A 57 1.00 -1.86 -0.93
CA LEU A 57 0.64 -3.24 -1.17
C LEU A 57 -0.62 -3.35 -2.03
N VAL A 58 -0.52 -4.08 -3.13
CA VAL A 58 -1.71 -4.59 -3.84
C VAL A 58 -1.98 -5.99 -3.31
N ILE A 59 -3.17 -6.20 -2.74
CA ILE A 59 -3.56 -7.48 -2.14
C ILE A 59 -4.63 -8.14 -3.00
N ALA A 60 -4.45 -9.40 -3.37
CA ALA A 60 -5.38 -10.13 -4.20
C ALA A 60 -5.48 -11.61 -3.77
N ALA A 61 -6.38 -12.36 -4.40
CA ALA A 61 -6.57 -13.78 -4.07
C ALA A 61 -5.34 -14.63 -4.41
N ASP A 62 -4.69 -14.33 -5.54
CA ASP A 62 -3.56 -15.12 -6.05
C ASP A 62 -2.21 -14.68 -5.44
N GLY A 63 -2.21 -13.66 -4.59
CA GLY A 63 -1.01 -13.17 -3.90
C GLY A 63 -1.04 -11.70 -3.55
N PHE A 64 0.14 -11.10 -3.47
CA PHE A 64 0.28 -9.67 -3.24
C PHE A 64 1.43 -9.10 -4.08
N HIS A 65 1.42 -7.80 -4.29
CA HIS A 65 2.54 -7.07 -4.86
C HIS A 65 2.96 -5.97 -3.90
N SER A 66 4.21 -6.04 -3.44
CA SER A 66 4.87 -4.96 -2.73
C SER A 66 5.57 -4.05 -3.72
N ALA A 67 5.35 -2.75 -3.60
CA ALA A 67 6.07 -1.80 -4.44
C ALA A 67 7.57 -1.71 -4.10
N ARG A 68 7.99 -2.27 -2.96
CA ARG A 68 9.39 -2.35 -2.52
C ARG A 68 10.08 -3.64 -2.95
N THR A 69 9.37 -4.76 -2.92
CA THR A 69 9.97 -6.10 -3.12
C THR A 69 9.40 -6.88 -4.29
N GLY A 70 8.38 -6.36 -4.98
CA GLY A 70 7.70 -7.03 -6.10
C GLY A 70 6.63 -8.03 -5.64
N ALA A 71 6.30 -8.97 -6.53
CA ALA A 71 5.27 -9.98 -6.31
C ALA A 71 5.65 -10.98 -5.19
N GLY A 72 4.65 -11.39 -4.42
CA GLY A 72 4.76 -12.40 -3.38
C GLY A 72 3.53 -13.32 -3.33
N GLU A 73 3.74 -14.53 -2.82
CA GLU A 73 2.67 -15.52 -2.64
C GLU A 73 1.71 -15.10 -1.50
N PRO A 74 0.42 -15.49 -1.57
CA PRO A 74 -0.51 -15.19 -0.49
C PRO A 74 -0.01 -15.84 0.81
N PRO A 75 -0.19 -15.18 1.98
CA PRO A 75 0.25 -15.74 3.24
C PRO A 75 -0.40 -17.10 3.43
N ARG A 76 0.41 -18.14 3.69
CA ARG A 76 -0.08 -19.48 4.00
C ARG A 76 -1.03 -19.35 5.19
N GLN A 77 -2.31 -19.58 4.98
CA GLN A 77 -3.26 -19.67 6.08
C GLN A 77 -2.73 -20.76 7.02
N ARG A 78 -2.27 -20.38 8.22
CA ARG A 78 -2.08 -21.38 9.27
C ARG A 78 -3.47 -21.96 9.51
N ALA A 79 -3.64 -23.25 9.21
CA ALA A 79 -4.83 -23.97 9.62
C ALA A 79 -4.97 -23.76 11.13
N VAL A 80 -5.96 -22.97 11.54
CA VAL A 80 -6.37 -22.90 12.93
C VAL A 80 -7.09 -24.22 13.14
N ALA A 81 -6.34 -25.21 13.64
CA ALA A 81 -6.88 -26.48 14.12
C ALA A 81 -7.61 -26.27 15.45
#